data_AF-A0A356VTT5-F1
#
_entry.id   AF-A0A356VTT5-F1
#
_cell.length_a   1.000
_cell.length_b   1.000
_cell.length_c   1.000
_cell.angle_alpha   90.00
_cell.angle_beta   90.00
_cell.angle_gamma   90.00
#
_symmetry.space_group_name_H-M   'P 1'
#
loop_
_entity.id
_entity.type
_entity.pdbx_description
1 polymer ?
#
loop_
_entity_poly.entity_id
_entity_poly.type
_entity_poly.pdbx_seq_one_letter_code
_entity_poly.pdbx_strand_id
1 'polypeptide(L)'
;LKEVGSILSKSNNRISIAGHTDSSGYSPNAEYTNWELSADRANAARRLLLAGGVNERIIAQVVGLADTVPFDKENPYNPRNRRISIIVLNKEADERLRSLSNAPGVEDLSKELVNSPLINN
;
A
#
# COMPACT_ATOMS: atom_id res chain seq x y z
N LEU A 1 -13.94 8.97 8.23
CA LEU A 1 -13.25 8.97 6.91
C LEU A 1 -13.86 9.95 5.90
N LYS A 2 -15.19 10.14 5.83
CA LYS A 2 -15.77 11.17 4.94
C LYS A 2 -15.26 12.59 5.24
N GLU A 3 -15.17 12.96 6.52
CA GLU A 3 -14.58 14.24 6.96
C GLU A 3 -13.12 14.39 6.56
N VAL A 4 -12.30 13.35 6.76
CA VAL A 4 -10.91 13.30 6.28
C VAL A 4 -10.86 13.48 4.76
N GLY A 5 -11.77 12.83 4.03
CA GLY A 5 -11.90 13.00 2.58
C GLY A 5 -12.18 14.45 2.17
N SER A 6 -13.05 15.14 2.90
CA SER A 6 -13.36 16.56 2.64
C SER A 6 -12.18 17.50 2.90
N ILE A 7 -11.28 17.14 3.82
CA ILE A 7 -10.03 17.89 4.04
C ILE A 7 -9.05 17.59 2.90
N LEU A 8 -8.87 16.31 2.55
CA LEU A 8 -7.93 15.88 1.52
C LEU A 8 -8.32 16.35 0.11
N SER A 9 -9.61 16.51 -0.17
CA SER A 9 -10.10 16.97 -1.48
C SER A 9 -9.68 18.41 -1.83
N LYS A 10 -9.21 19.18 -0.84
CA LYS A 10 -8.67 20.52 -1.02
C LYS A 10 -7.18 20.53 -1.40
N SER A 11 -6.52 19.37 -1.38
CA SER A 11 -5.11 19.22 -1.74
C SER A 11 -4.94 18.70 -3.16
N ASN A 12 -3.84 19.09 -3.80
CA ASN A 12 -3.41 18.54 -5.08
C ASN A 12 -2.47 17.33 -4.94
N ASN A 13 -2.03 17.03 -3.71
CA ASN A 13 -1.11 15.92 -3.48
C ASN A 13 -1.86 14.59 -3.60
N ARG A 14 -1.23 13.64 -4.30
CA ARG A 14 -1.73 12.27 -4.39
C ARG A 14 -1.58 11.55 -3.06
N ILE A 15 -2.44 10.56 -2.81
CA ILE A 15 -2.46 9.81 -1.55
C ILE A 15 -2.28 8.31 -1.79
N SER A 16 -1.50 7.68 -0.92
CA SER A 16 -1.38 6.22 -0.83
C SER A 16 -2.22 5.71 0.34
N ILE A 17 -3.02 4.67 0.11
CA ILE A 17 -3.85 4.04 1.15
C ILE A 17 -3.34 2.63 1.39
N ALA A 18 -2.94 2.32 2.62
CA ALA A 18 -2.44 1.00 2.98
C ALA A 18 -3.26 0.38 4.10
N GLY A 19 -3.63 -0.89 3.96
CA GLY A 19 -4.27 -1.69 4.99
C GLY A 19 -3.27 -2.59 5.70
N HIS A 20 -3.45 -2.75 7.01
CA HIS A 20 -2.66 -3.63 7.84
C HIS A 20 -3.57 -4.47 8.74
N THR A 21 -3.16 -5.69 9.03
CA THR A 21 -3.76 -6.59 10.01
C THR A 21 -2.77 -6.86 11.14
N ASP A 22 -3.23 -7.51 12.20
CA ASP A 22 -2.36 -8.19 13.16
C ASP A 22 -2.11 -9.63 12.68
N SER A 23 -1.26 -10.35 13.42
CA SER A 23 -0.92 -11.75 13.13
C SER A 23 -1.96 -12.76 13.63
N SER A 24 -3.12 -12.32 14.13
CA SER A 24 -4.21 -13.21 14.59
C SER A 24 -4.96 -13.90 13.44
N GLY A 25 -4.34 -14.02 12.27
CA GLY A 25 -4.95 -14.27 10.98
C GLY A 25 -5.66 -15.62 10.81
N TYR A 26 -5.84 -15.98 9.55
CA TYR A 26 -6.63 -17.13 9.14
C TYR A 26 -5.85 -18.45 9.27
N SER A 27 -6.56 -19.57 9.20
CA SER A 27 -5.96 -20.91 9.14
C SER A 27 -4.95 -21.00 7.98
N PRO A 28 -3.86 -21.80 8.09
CA PRO A 28 -2.87 -21.95 7.02
C PRO A 28 -3.43 -22.37 5.65
N ASN A 29 -4.61 -23.00 5.63
CA ASN A 29 -5.27 -23.48 4.41
C ASN A 29 -6.43 -22.59 3.96
N ALA A 30 -6.57 -21.39 4.53
CA ALA A 30 -7.62 -20.46 4.13
C ALA A 30 -7.26 -19.81 2.78
N GLU A 31 -8.20 -19.83 1.83
CA GLU A 31 -8.06 -19.09 0.57
C GLU A 31 -8.04 -17.58 0.79
N TYR A 32 -8.74 -17.11 1.83
CA TYR A 32 -8.76 -15.72 2.26
C TYR A 32 -7.85 -15.53 3.46
N THR A 33 -6.89 -14.64 3.32
CA THR A 33 -5.83 -14.43 4.31
C THR A 33 -5.77 -12.97 4.77
N ASN A 34 -4.76 -12.66 5.57
CA ASN A 34 -4.45 -11.27 5.93
C ASN A 34 -4.12 -10.41 4.71
N TRP A 35 -3.66 -10.99 3.60
CA TRP A 35 -3.42 -10.26 2.36
C TRP A 35 -4.72 -9.69 1.80
N GLU A 36 -5.72 -10.54 1.56
CA GLU A 36 -7.02 -10.14 1.04
C GLU A 36 -7.72 -9.19 2.02
N LEU A 37 -7.71 -9.51 3.31
CA LEU A 37 -8.32 -8.67 4.36
C LEU A 37 -7.75 -7.25 4.37
N SER A 38 -6.43 -7.14 4.31
CA SER A 38 -5.76 -5.85 4.36
C SER A 38 -6.08 -5.00 3.12
N ALA A 39 -6.09 -5.61 1.92
CA ALA A 39 -6.44 -4.96 0.66
C ALA A 39 -7.92 -4.52 0.64
N ASP A 40 -8.84 -5.37 1.10
CA ASP A 40 -10.27 -5.07 1.14
C ASP A 40 -10.57 -3.91 2.08
N ARG A 41 -9.94 -3.89 3.26
CA ARG A 41 -10.09 -2.78 4.21
C ARG A 41 -9.52 -1.48 3.66
N ALA A 42 -8.38 -1.53 2.96
CA ALA A 42 -7.82 -0.35 2.29
C ALA A 42 -8.77 0.17 1.19
N ASN A 43 -9.38 -0.72 0.42
CA ASN A 43 -10.38 -0.36 -0.58
C ASN A 43 -11.69 0.17 0.04
N ALA A 44 -12.12 -0.35 1.18
CA ALA A 44 -13.25 0.21 1.93
C ALA A 44 -12.96 1.65 2.37
N ALA A 45 -11.74 1.92 2.85
CA ALA A 45 -11.31 3.27 3.19
C ALA A 45 -11.28 4.18 1.96
N ARG A 46 -10.75 3.71 0.81
CA ARG A 46 -10.79 4.44 -0.48
C ARG A 46 -12.22 4.89 -0.82
N ARG A 47 -13.19 3.97 -0.79
CA ARG A 47 -14.60 4.28 -1.10
C ARG A 47 -15.17 5.36 -0.16
N LEU A 48 -14.82 5.32 1.12
CA LEU A 48 -15.26 6.33 2.09
C LEU A 48 -14.60 7.70 1.87
N LEU A 49 -13.36 7.75 1.39
CA LEU A 49 -12.68 8.99 1.02
C LEU A 49 -13.30 9.61 -0.23
N LEU A 50 -13.61 8.81 -1.26
CA LEU A 50 -14.34 9.26 -2.45
C LEU A 50 -15.72 9.82 -2.09
N ALA A 51 -16.45 9.13 -1.21
CA ALA A 51 -17.73 9.62 -0.68
C ALA A 51 -17.58 10.92 0.16
N GLY A 52 -16.37 11.23 0.62
CA GLY A 52 -16.02 12.51 1.27
C GLY A 52 -15.62 13.61 0.30
N GLY A 53 -15.63 13.36 -1.02
CA GLY A 53 -15.31 14.34 -2.07
C GLY A 53 -13.89 14.27 -2.61
N VAL A 54 -13.09 13.27 -2.20
CA VAL A 54 -11.77 13.03 -2.82
C VAL A 54 -11.96 12.65 -4.28
N ASN A 55 -11.23 13.29 -5.19
CA ASN A 55 -11.21 12.91 -6.60
C ASN A 55 -10.45 11.58 -6.78
N GLU A 56 -10.98 10.63 -7.53
CA GLU A 56 -10.32 9.34 -7.75
C GLU A 56 -8.90 9.46 -8.34
N ARG A 57 -8.63 10.51 -9.12
CA ARG A 57 -7.31 10.76 -9.73
C ARG A 57 -6.21 11.09 -8.73
N ILE A 58 -6.56 11.53 -7.51
CA ILE A 58 -5.56 11.77 -6.47
C ILE A 58 -5.22 10.50 -5.69
N ILE A 59 -5.94 9.39 -5.88
CA ILE A 59 -5.55 8.10 -5.30
C ILE A 59 -4.38 7.55 -6.11
N ALA A 60 -3.21 7.47 -5.47
CA ALA A 60 -1.99 7.03 -6.12
C ALA A 60 -1.95 5.50 -6.25
N GLN A 61 -2.26 4.82 -5.15
CA GLN A 61 -2.30 3.36 -5.03
C GLN A 61 -3.12 2.93 -3.80
N VAL A 62 -3.55 1.68 -3.82
CA VAL A 62 -4.13 0.98 -2.66
C VAL A 62 -3.31 -0.27 -2.42
N VAL A 63 -2.86 -0.48 -1.18
CA VAL A 63 -1.92 -1.56 -0.84
C VAL A 63 -2.49 -2.39 0.31
N GLY A 64 -2.51 -3.71 0.15
CA GLY A 64 -2.66 -4.65 1.26
C GLY A 64 -1.28 -5.09 1.74
N LEU A 65 -1.00 -4.94 3.04
CA LEU A 65 0.29 -5.30 3.64
C LEU A 65 0.21 -6.47 4.61
N ALA A 66 -0.98 -7.08 4.78
CA ALA A 66 -1.20 -8.11 5.79
C ALA A 66 -0.64 -7.68 7.17
N ASP A 67 0.04 -8.58 7.85
CA ASP A 67 0.74 -8.36 9.12
C ASP A 67 2.26 -8.14 8.94
N THR A 68 2.73 -7.93 7.71
CA THR A 68 4.18 -7.80 7.40
C THR A 68 4.83 -6.51 7.94
N VAL A 69 4.02 -5.49 8.26
CA VAL A 69 4.49 -4.20 8.80
C VAL A 69 3.71 -3.86 10.08
N PRO A 70 4.03 -4.51 11.22
CA PRO A 70 3.35 -4.25 12.48
C PRO A 70 3.69 -2.85 13.00
N PHE A 71 2.71 -2.20 13.64
CA PHE A 71 2.93 -0.94 14.34
C PHE A 71 3.63 -1.19 15.68
N ASP A 72 3.13 -2.17 16.43
CA ASP A 72 3.76 -2.72 17.60
C ASP A 72 4.59 -3.95 17.18
N LYS A 73 5.89 -3.75 17.03
CA LYS A 73 6.82 -4.81 16.59
C LYS A 73 7.07 -5.86 17.67
N GLU A 74 6.93 -5.48 18.94
CA GLU A 74 7.15 -6.36 20.08
C GLU A 74 5.96 -7.31 20.29
N ASN A 75 4.76 -6.89 19.86
CA ASN A 75 3.57 -7.73 19.90
C ASN A 75 2.81 -7.72 18.56
N PRO A 76 3.14 -8.65 17.63
CA PRO A 76 2.47 -8.78 16.34
C PRO A 76 0.95 -9.03 16.41
N TYR A 77 0.47 -9.61 17.52
CA TYR A 77 -0.95 -9.88 17.77
C TYR A 77 -1.70 -8.69 18.39
N ASN A 78 -1.03 -7.56 18.63
CA ASN A 78 -1.66 -6.39 19.22
C ASN A 78 -2.75 -5.82 18.27
N PRO A 79 -3.99 -5.62 18.75
CA PRO A 79 -5.06 -4.96 17.98
C PRO A 79 -4.68 -3.64 17.30
N ARG A 80 -3.69 -2.91 17.84
CA ARG A 80 -3.17 -1.67 17.22
C ARG A 80 -2.54 -1.89 15.84
N ASN A 81 -2.12 -3.10 15.52
CA ASN A 81 -1.58 -3.45 14.20
C ASN A 81 -2.67 -3.41 13.12
N ARG A 82 -3.96 -3.57 13.47
CA ARG A 82 -5.12 -3.51 12.57
C ARG A 82 -5.50 -2.08 12.15
N ARG A 83 -4.68 -1.42 11.34
CA ARG A 83 -4.82 0.00 10.97
C ARG A 83 -4.97 0.24 9.47
N ILE A 84 -5.51 1.42 9.11
CA ILE A 84 -5.44 1.98 7.76
C ILE A 84 -4.50 3.19 7.81
N SER A 85 -3.49 3.19 6.95
CA SER A 85 -2.56 4.30 6.76
C SER A 85 -2.99 5.10 5.53
N ILE A 86 -3.19 6.41 5.69
CA ILE A 86 -3.43 7.34 4.57
C ILE A 86 -2.24 8.29 4.53
N ILE A 87 -1.45 8.20 3.46
CA ILE A 87 -0.20 8.93 3.33
C ILE A 87 -0.36 9.94 2.20
N VAL A 88 -0.19 11.23 2.52
CA VAL A 88 -0.12 12.29 1.52
C VAL A 88 1.30 12.30 0.96
N LEU A 89 1.42 12.06 -0.35
CA LEU A 89 2.71 11.98 -1.02
C LEU A 89 3.25 13.39 -1.29
N ASN A 90 4.53 13.60 -1.00
CA ASN A 90 5.26 14.71 -1.57
C ASN A 90 5.61 14.41 -3.04
N LYS A 91 6.18 15.40 -3.72
CA LYS A 91 6.50 15.30 -5.14
C LYS A 91 7.49 14.16 -5.42
N GLU A 92 8.57 14.04 -4.63
CA GLU A 92 9.58 12.99 -4.86
C GLU A 92 9.01 11.57 -4.67
N ALA A 93 8.12 11.38 -3.69
CA ALA A 93 7.48 10.08 -3.45
C ALA A 93 6.48 9.71 -4.55
N ASP A 94 5.67 10.66 -5.04
CA ASP A 94 4.74 10.41 -6.16
C ASP A 94 5.49 10.10 -7.46
N GLU A 95 6.58 10.82 -7.74
CA GLU A 95 7.42 10.57 -8.92
C GLU A 95 8.07 9.19 -8.88
N ARG A 96 8.63 8.79 -7.72
CA ARG A 96 9.18 7.44 -7.54
C ARG A 96 8.12 6.36 -7.71
N LEU A 97 6.90 6.58 -7.22
CA LEU A 97 5.81 5.61 -7.42
C LEU A 97 5.45 5.47 -8.90
N ARG A 98 5.38 6.57 -9.65
CA ARG A 98 5.10 6.55 -11.09
C ARG A 98 6.24 5.90 -11.89
N SER A 99 7.49 6.06 -11.48
CA SER A 99 8.61 5.42 -12.17
C SER A 99 8.60 3.90 -12.03
N LEU A 100 7.95 3.33 -11.01
CA LEU A 100 7.75 1.87 -10.93
C LEU A 100 6.89 1.34 -12.09
N SER A 101 5.99 2.16 -12.64
CA SER A 101 5.24 1.81 -13.86
C SER A 101 6.09 1.88 -15.13
N ASN A 102 7.26 2.52 -15.05
CA ASN A 102 8.26 2.59 -16.11
C ASN A 102 9.43 1.63 -15.85
N ALA A 103 9.26 0.65 -14.96
CA ALA A 103 10.28 -0.37 -14.73
C ALA A 103 10.64 -1.03 -16.06
N PRO A 104 11.93 -1.31 -16.32
CA PRO A 104 12.35 -2.02 -17.52
C PRO A 104 11.54 -3.32 -17.66
N GLY A 105 11.22 -3.70 -18.90
CA GLY A 105 10.57 -4.98 -19.16
C GLY A 105 11.37 -6.12 -18.52
N VAL A 106 10.71 -7.25 -18.23
CA VAL A 106 11.37 -8.42 -17.61
C VAL A 106 12.64 -8.87 -18.38
N GLU A 107 12.69 -8.61 -19.68
CA GLU A 107 13.86 -8.83 -20.54
C GLU A 107 15.06 -7.90 -20.28
N ASP A 108 14.85 -6.72 -19.70
CA ASP A 108 15.95 -5.85 -19.30
C ASP A 108 16.49 -6.21 -17.91
N LEU A 109 15.63 -6.71 -17.01
CA LEU A 109 16.06 -7.24 -15.71
C LEU A 109 16.96 -8.47 -15.85
N SER A 110 16.68 -9.37 -16.81
CA SER A 110 17.54 -10.52 -17.08
C SER A 110 18.91 -10.11 -17.62
N LYS A 111 18.98 -9.08 -18.47
CA LYS A 111 20.25 -8.53 -18.98
C LYS A 111 21.05 -7.82 -17.90
N GLU A 112 20.40 -7.07 -17.00
CA GLU A 112 21.08 -6.44 -15.86
C GLU A 112 21.62 -7.47 -14.85
N LEU A 113 20.89 -8.57 -14.62
CA LEU A 113 21.35 -9.67 -13.75
C LEU A 113 22.57 -10.40 -14.35
N VAL A 114 22.60 -10.63 -15.67
CA VAL A 114 23.74 -11.26 -16.36
C VAL A 114 24.99 -10.36 -16.34
N ASN A 115 24.79 -9.03 -16.40
CA ASN A 115 25.88 -8.05 -16.34
C ASN A 115 26.25 -7.63 -14.91
N SER A 116 25.63 -8.24 -13.89
CA SER A 116 25.91 -7.89 -12.50
C SER A 116 27.21 -8.52 -12.02
N PRO A 117 28.12 -7.77 -11.35
CA PRO A 117 29.39 -8.27 -10.84
C PRO A 117 29.23 -9.33 -9.73
N LEU A 118 28.01 -9.58 -9.24
CA LEU A 118 27.72 -10.62 -8.25
C LEU A 118 27.53 -12.03 -8.86
N ILE A 119 27.42 -12.17 -10.19
CA ILE A 119 27.24 -13.47 -10.87
C ILE A 119 28.50 -13.91 -11.66
N ASN A 120 29.40 -12.98 -11.97
CA ASN A 120 30.62 -13.24 -12.75
C ASN A 120 31.86 -13.48 -11.86
N ASN A 121 31.75 -14.37 -10.86
CA ASN A 121 32.87 -14.93 -10.11
C ASN A 121 32.56 -16.36 -9.65
#